data_AF-A0A7V9H8K4-F1
#
_entry.id   AF-A0A7V9H8K4-F1
#
_cell.length_a   1.000
_cell.length_b   1.000
_cell.length_c   1.000
_cell.angle_alpha   90.00
_cell.angle_beta   90.00
_cell.angle_gamma   90.00
#
_symmetry.space_group_name_H-M   'P 1'
#
loop_
_entity.id
_entity.type
_entity.pdbx_description
1 polymer ?
#
loop_
_entity_poly.entity_id
_entity_poly.type
_entity_poly.pdbx_seq_one_letter_code
_entity_poly.pdbx_strand_id
1 'polypeptide(L)' 'MDFGLQDRVALVTGASKGIGLAVARALAGEGAKVALTSRSRERIDAAAREVG' A
#
# COMPACT_ATOMS: atom_id res chain seq x y z
N MET A 1 -4.99 -12.38 -13.81
CA MET A 1 -5.89 -13.21 -12.99
C MET A 1 -6.76 -12.24 -12.22
N ASP A 2 -8.06 -12.44 -12.14
CA ASP A 2 -8.94 -11.53 -11.40
C ASP A 2 -8.97 -11.94 -9.92
N PHE A 3 -8.51 -11.05 -9.04
CA PHE A 3 -8.51 -11.26 -7.60
C PHE A 3 -9.69 -10.59 -6.89
N GLY A 4 -10.56 -9.87 -7.61
CA GLY A 4 -11.72 -9.18 -7.02
C GLY A 4 -11.35 -8.05 -6.04
N LEU A 5 -10.18 -7.43 -6.23
CA LEU A 5 -9.64 -6.39 -5.33
C LEU A 5 -10.00 -4.96 -5.75
N GLN A 6 -10.56 -4.79 -6.95
CA GLN A 6 -11.03 -3.50 -7.44
C GLN A 6 -11.95 -2.82 -6.42
N ASP A 7 -11.64 -1.56 -6.08
CA ASP A 7 -12.36 -0.72 -5.12
C ASP A 7 -12.41 -1.22 -3.66
N ARG A 8 -11.76 -2.34 -3.35
CA ARG A 8 -11.64 -2.84 -1.97
C ARG A 8 -10.68 -1.97 -1.18
N VAL A 9 -10.96 -1.81 0.13
CA VAL A 9 -10.06 -1.07 1.03
C VAL A 9 -9.12 -2.05 1.73
N ALA A 10 -7.82 -1.77 1.70
CA ALA A 10 -6.79 -2.58 2.35
C ALA A 10 -5.92 -1.73 3.28
N LEU A 11 -5.65 -2.23 4.48
CA LEU A 11 -4.72 -1.63 5.44
C LEU A 11 -3.41 -2.41 5.43
N VAL A 12 -2.29 -1.75 5.13
CA VAL A 12 -0.95 -2.35 5.17
C VAL A 12 -0.12 -1.69 6.25
N THR A 13 0.26 -2.49 7.26
CA THR A 13 1.12 -2.05 8.36
C THR A 13 2.59 -2.25 8.04
N GLY A 14 3.46 -1.41 8.61
CA GLY A 14 4.90 -1.47 8.32
C GLY A 14 5.24 -1.15 6.86
N ALA A 15 4.36 -0.42 6.16
CA ALA A 15 4.39 -0.27 4.70
C ALA A 15 5.41 0.75 4.18
N SER A 16 6.26 1.30 5.05
CA SER A 16 7.26 2.30 4.66
C SER A 16 8.41 1.76 3.79
N LYS A 17 8.63 0.43 3.75
CA LYS A 17 9.71 -0.23 2.97
C LYS A 17 9.53 -1.75 2.92
N GLY A 18 10.37 -2.42 2.14
CA GLY A 18 10.48 -3.88 2.11
C GLY A 18 9.19 -4.56 1.66
N ILE A 19 8.84 -5.67 2.31
CA ILE A 19 7.67 -6.49 1.95
C ILE A 19 6.37 -5.70 2.08
N GLY A 20 6.21 -4.90 3.14
CA GLY A 20 5.00 -4.10 3.34
C GLY A 20 4.75 -3.11 2.18
N LEU A 21 5.81 -2.44 1.70
CA LEU A 21 5.72 -1.55 0.55
C LEU A 21 5.42 -2.32 -0.75
N ALA A 22 6.06 -3.48 -0.95
CA ALA A 22 5.80 -4.32 -2.11
C ALA A 22 4.34 -4.82 -2.16
N VAL A 23 3.79 -5.23 -1.01
CA VAL A 23 2.38 -5.63 -0.87
C VAL A 23 1.45 -4.46 -1.15
N ALA A 24 1.73 -3.27 -0.60
CA ALA A 24 0.93 -2.08 -0.86
C ALA A 24 0.86 -1.74 -2.35
N ARG A 25 2.00 -1.80 -3.05
CA ARG A 25 2.07 -1.59 -4.51
C ARG A 25 1.27 -2.62 -5.28
N ALA A 26 1.39 -3.90 -4.92
CA ALA A 26 0.64 -4.96 -5.57
C ALA A 26 -0.87 -4.76 -5.40
N LEU A 27 -1.33 -4.46 -4.18
CA LEU A 27 -2.75 -4.20 -3.90
C LEU A 27 -3.28 -2.98 -4.67
N ALA A 28 -2.54 -1.88 -4.70
CA ALA A 28 -2.92 -0.69 -5.46
C ALA A 28 -2.96 -0.96 -6.97
N GLY A 29 -2.02 -1.76 -7.49
CA GLY A 29 -1.99 -2.20 -8.88
C GLY A 29 -3.20 -3.04 -9.28
N GLU A 30 -3.82 -3.73 -8.34
CA GLU A 30 -5.08 -4.48 -8.52
C GLU A 30 -6.34 -3.62 -8.32
N GLY A 31 -6.18 -2.29 -8.18
CA GLY A 31 -7.29 -1.34 -8.04
C GLY A 31 -7.85 -1.19 -6.61
N ALA A 32 -7.15 -1.73 -5.61
CA ALA A 32 -7.54 -1.54 -4.21
C ALA A 32 -7.17 -0.12 -3.71
N LYS A 33 -7.97 0.40 -2.79
CA LYS A 33 -7.70 1.63 -2.04
C LYS A 33 -6.84 1.28 -0.82
N VAL A 34 -5.58 1.70 -0.81
CA VAL A 34 -4.61 1.23 0.19
C VAL A 34 -4.32 2.32 1.23
N ALA A 35 -4.52 1.98 2.51
CA ALA A 35 -4.07 2.77 3.64
C ALA A 35 -2.74 2.23 4.16
N LEU A 36 -1.75 3.11 4.35
CA LEU A 36 -0.40 2.74 4.77
C LEU A 36 -0.12 3.21 6.20
N THR A 37 0.53 2.39 7.00
CA THR A 37 1.00 2.80 8.34
C THR A 37 2.46 2.46 8.58
N SER A 38 3.15 3.33 9.30
CA SER A 38 4.47 3.07 9.86
C SER A 38 4.75 3.97 11.06
N ARG A 39 5.87 3.75 11.75
CA ARG A 39 6.32 4.58 12.88
C ARG A 39 6.85 5.96 12.47
N SER A 40 7.22 6.14 11.20
CA SER A 40 7.86 7.36 10.71
C SER A 40 6.95 8.06 9.70
N ARG A 41 6.59 9.30 9.99
CA ARG A 41 5.74 10.11 9.11
C ARG A 41 6.41 10.38 7.77
N GLU A 42 7.66 10.82 7.79
CA GLU A 42 8.44 11.11 6.58
C GLU A 42 8.50 9.91 5.63
N ARG A 43 8.82 8.71 6.15
CA ARG A 43 8.92 7.50 5.33
C ARG A 43 7.57 7.02 4.81
N ILE A 44 6.49 7.16 5.60
CA ILE A 44 5.16 6.73 5.13
C ILE A 44 4.61 7.68 4.06
N ASP A 45 4.91 8.98 4.16
CA ASP A 45 4.53 9.96 3.14
C ASP A 45 5.30 9.74 1.83
N ALA A 46 6.57 9.35 1.90
CA ALA A 46 7.35 8.93 0.73
C ALA A 46 6.77 7.66 0.09
N ALA A 47 6.50 6.63 0.90
CA ALA A 47 5.88 5.39 0.44
C ALA A 47 4.50 5.62 -0.18
N ALA A 48 3.68 6.50 0.37
CA ALA A 48 2.37 6.84 -0.20
C ALA A 48 2.49 7.41 -1.62
N ARG A 49 3.44 8.33 -1.84
CA ARG A 49 3.72 8.86 -3.19
C ARG A 49 4.19 7.79 -4.18
N GLU A 50 4.83 6.73 -3.71
CA GLU A 50 5.28 5.60 -4.53
C GLU A 50 4.16 4.60 -4.87
N VAL A 51 3.07 4.59 -4.10
CA VAL A 51 1.95 3.63 -4.25
C VAL A 51 0.83 4.21 -5.10
N GLY A 52 0.59 5.52 -5.04
CA GLY A 52 -0.46 6.22 -5.79
C GLY A 52 -1.61 6.67 -4.90
#